data_AF-A0A1M5BZC4-F1
#
_entry.id   AF-A0A1M5BZC4-F1
#
_cell.length_a   1.000
_cell.length_b   1.000
_cell.length_c   1.000
_cell.angle_alpha   90.00
_cell.angle_beta   90.00
_cell.angle_gamma   90.00
#
_symmetry.space_group_name_H-M   'P 1'
#
loop_
_entity.id
_entity.type
_entity.pdbx_description
1 polymer ?
#
loop_
_entity_poly.entity_id
_entity_poly.type
_entity_poly.pdbx_seq_one_letter_code
_entity_poly.pdbx_strand_id
1 'polypeptide(L)'
;MGNTEDNKDIQFVKDGPWSELYALTEHWKSDLEFYKDDLRFLHHLIEKYFMWITKPENLDMVKELKVGLFDLKTNCRDLLEKVGRHRTHLGQMVEDYNKADASIIRTEHEHLEEEVANFVTLFRSNRKEVFAITEFIIDSESLASLMDQ
;
A
#
# COMPACT_ATOMS: atom_id res chain seq x y z
N MET A 1 -43.05 -25.95 -21.56
CA MET A 1 -42.01 -25.09 -22.18
C MET A 1 -42.00 -23.77 -21.45
N GLY A 2 -40.90 -23.45 -20.79
CA GLY A 2 -40.76 -22.24 -19.97
C GLY A 2 -39.64 -22.41 -18.93
N ASN A 3 -38.40 -22.20 -19.40
CA ASN A 3 -37.20 -21.78 -18.69
C ASN A 3 -36.64 -22.63 -17.53
N THR A 4 -35.83 -23.63 -17.91
CA THR A 4 -34.85 -24.29 -17.03
C THR A 4 -33.46 -23.63 -17.10
N GLU A 5 -33.30 -22.53 -17.85
CA GLU A 5 -32.01 -21.85 -18.05
C GLU A 5 -31.66 -20.86 -16.93
N ASP A 6 -32.63 -20.33 -16.19
CA ASP A 6 -32.42 -19.30 -15.15
C ASP A 6 -31.75 -19.86 -13.86
N ASN A 7 -31.73 -21.19 -13.67
CA ASN A 7 -31.25 -21.80 -12.42
C ASN A 7 -29.73 -22.07 -12.41
N LYS A 8 -29.10 -22.19 -13.58
CA LYS A 8 -27.64 -22.46 -13.66
C LYS A 8 -26.81 -21.20 -13.43
N ASP A 9 -27.26 -20.07 -13.97
CA ASP A 9 -26.57 -18.79 -13.78
C ASP A 9 -26.66 -18.32 -12.32
N ILE A 10 -27.78 -18.58 -11.63
CA ILE A 10 -27.92 -18.25 -10.21
C ILE A 10 -26.98 -19.11 -9.35
N GLN A 11 -26.78 -20.40 -9.66
CA GLN A 11 -25.83 -21.24 -8.92
C GLN A 11 -24.37 -20.84 -9.17
N PHE A 12 -23.99 -20.55 -10.42
CA PHE A 12 -22.63 -20.13 -10.77
C PHE A 12 -22.22 -18.80 -10.12
N VAL A 13 -23.22 -17.97 -9.84
CA VAL A 13 -23.06 -16.63 -9.27
C VAL A 13 -23.13 -16.66 -7.73
N LYS A 14 -23.85 -17.63 -7.14
CA LYS A 14 -23.89 -17.87 -5.69
C LYS A 14 -22.54 -18.28 -5.13
N ASP A 15 -21.77 -19.05 -5.91
CA ASP A 15 -20.38 -19.43 -5.64
C ASP A 15 -19.40 -18.64 -6.53
N GLY A 16 -19.74 -17.40 -6.92
CA GLY A 16 -18.89 -16.55 -7.77
C GLY A 16 -17.45 -16.39 -7.23
N PRO A 17 -16.55 -15.66 -7.93
CA PRO A 17 -15.15 -15.54 -7.51
C PRO A 17 -14.96 -14.85 -6.14
N TRP A 18 -16.02 -14.56 -5.38
CA TRP A 18 -16.04 -13.92 -4.07
C TRP A 18 -15.05 -14.52 -3.08
N SER A 19 -14.89 -15.85 -3.05
CA SER A 19 -13.92 -16.52 -2.19
C SER A 19 -12.47 -16.25 -2.62
N GLU A 20 -12.20 -16.24 -3.93
CA GLU A 20 -10.89 -15.89 -4.51
C GLU A 20 -10.58 -14.41 -4.29
N LEU A 21 -11.55 -13.52 -4.55
CA LEU A 21 -11.43 -12.08 -4.29
C LEU A 21 -11.22 -11.81 -2.80
N TYR A 22 -11.90 -12.53 -1.92
CA TYR A 22 -11.68 -12.43 -0.47
C TYR A 22 -10.26 -12.84 -0.10
N ALA A 23 -9.78 -13.98 -0.60
CA ALA A 23 -8.40 -14.42 -0.37
C ALA A 23 -7.37 -13.40 -0.91
N LEU A 24 -7.62 -12.81 -2.08
CA LEU A 24 -6.78 -11.76 -2.63
C LEU A 24 -6.73 -10.52 -1.73
N THR A 25 -7.87 -10.09 -1.19
CA THR A 25 -7.91 -8.96 -0.25
C THR A 25 -7.18 -9.26 1.06
N GLU A 26 -7.14 -10.52 1.50
CA GLU A 26 -6.33 -10.92 2.65
C GLU A 26 -4.83 -10.79 2.38
N HIS A 27 -4.40 -11.17 1.19
CA HIS A 27 -3.02 -10.96 0.77
C HIS A 27 -2.68 -9.47 0.72
N TRP A 28 -3.52 -8.64 0.10
CA TRP A 28 -3.31 -7.19 0.08
C TRP A 28 -3.24 -6.59 1.48
N LYS A 29 -4.14 -7.00 2.39
CA LYS A 29 -4.11 -6.51 3.77
C LYS A 29 -2.80 -6.88 4.46
N SER A 30 -2.37 -8.14 4.35
CA SER A 30 -1.11 -8.60 4.94
C SER A 30 0.10 -7.84 4.37
N ASP A 31 0.12 -7.62 3.06
CA ASP A 31 1.19 -6.87 2.40
C ASP A 31 1.21 -5.40 2.84
N LEU A 32 0.04 -4.75 2.92
CA LEU A 32 -0.09 -3.38 3.41
C LEU A 32 0.34 -3.24 4.88
N GLU A 33 0.03 -4.22 5.73
CA GLU A 33 0.52 -4.25 7.12
C GLU A 33 2.06 -4.35 7.16
N PHE A 34 2.64 -5.18 6.29
CA PHE A 34 4.10 -5.26 6.14
C PHE A 34 4.70 -3.92 5.66
N TYR A 35 4.13 -3.30 4.63
CA TYR A 35 4.60 -2.01 4.12
C TYR A 35 4.47 -0.89 5.16
N LYS A 36 3.42 -0.91 5.99
CA LYS A 36 3.26 0.04 7.10
C LYS A 36 4.40 -0.08 8.11
N ASP A 37 4.81 -1.30 8.44
CA ASP A 37 5.95 -1.53 9.34
C ASP A 37 7.28 -1.10 8.69
N ASP A 38 7.48 -1.37 7.40
CA ASP A 38 8.67 -0.94 6.66
C ASP A 38 8.74 0.61 6.56
N LEU A 39 7.61 1.28 6.29
CA LEU A 39 7.52 2.75 6.32
C LEU A 39 7.90 3.32 7.69
N ARG A 40 7.45 2.69 8.79
CA ARG A 40 7.86 3.09 10.14
C ARG A 40 9.38 2.94 10.32
N PHE A 41 9.97 1.86 9.83
CA PHE A 41 11.41 1.66 9.87
C PHE A 41 12.16 2.74 9.08
N LEU A 42 11.73 3.04 7.84
CA LEU A 42 12.35 4.07 6.99
C LEU A 42 12.26 5.47 7.62
N HIS A 43 11.13 5.81 8.25
CA HIS A 43 10.99 7.06 9.02
C HIS A 43 12.06 7.16 10.12
N HIS A 44 12.21 6.10 10.93
CA HIS A 44 13.21 6.08 12.00
C HIS A 44 14.65 6.11 11.49
N LEU A 45 14.91 5.46 10.35
CA LEU A 45 16.22 5.50 9.70
C LEU A 45 16.61 6.95 9.37
N ILE A 46 15.70 7.70 8.75
CA ILE A 46 15.93 9.09 8.38
C ILE A 46 16.07 9.99 9.62
N GLU A 47 15.21 9.82 10.63
CA GLU A 47 15.32 10.58 11.89
C GLU A 47 16.69 10.43 12.53
N LYS A 48 17.26 9.21 12.49
CA LYS A 48 18.59 8.95 13.01
C LYS A 48 19.68 9.71 12.26
N TYR A 49 19.66 9.72 10.92
CA TYR A 49 20.66 10.43 10.13
C TYR A 49 20.52 11.93 10.18
N PHE A 50 19.29 12.44 10.34
CA PHE A 50 19.01 13.87 10.46
C PHE A 50 19.83 14.55 11.57
N MET A 51 20.13 13.85 12.67
CA MET A 51 20.93 14.40 13.77
C MET A 51 22.39 14.69 13.39
N TRP A 52 22.91 14.09 12.32
CA TRP A 52 24.32 14.17 11.92
C TRP A 52 24.56 15.08 10.73
N ILE A 53 23.51 15.68 10.17
CA ILE A 53 23.60 16.51 8.97
C ILE A 53 24.10 17.90 9.35
N THR A 54 25.20 18.32 8.73
CA THR A 54 25.77 19.66 8.91
C THR A 54 25.60 20.54 7.67
N LYS A 55 25.44 19.92 6.49
CA LYS A 55 25.32 20.62 5.21
C LYS A 55 23.87 21.03 4.91
N PRO A 56 23.58 22.31 4.60
CA PRO A 56 22.23 22.77 4.28
C PRO A 56 21.57 22.04 3.11
N GLU A 57 22.32 21.69 2.08
CA GLU A 57 21.82 20.94 0.91
C GLU A 57 21.32 19.54 1.29
N ASN A 58 22.03 18.84 2.17
CA ASN A 58 21.64 17.54 2.69
C ASN A 58 20.37 17.65 3.56
N LEU A 59 20.20 18.76 4.26
CA LEU A 59 19.02 19.02 5.09
C LEU A 59 17.75 19.11 4.25
N ASP A 60 17.82 19.79 3.10
CA ASP A 60 16.66 19.94 2.21
C ASP A 60 16.27 18.62 1.55
N MET A 61 17.25 17.82 1.09
CA MET A 61 16.99 16.46 0.58
C MET A 61 16.26 15.58 1.62
N VAL A 62 16.64 15.66 2.89
CA VAL A 62 15.97 14.89 3.95
C VAL A 62 14.57 15.39 4.25
N LYS A 63 14.30 16.70 4.15
CA LYS A 63 12.93 17.21 4.31
C LYS A 63 12.01 16.66 3.22
N GLU A 64 12.47 16.63 1.98
CA GLU A 64 11.71 16.07 0.85
C GLU A 64 11.39 14.58 1.07
N LEU A 65 12.38 13.78 1.50
CA LEU A 65 12.14 12.39 1.85
C LEU A 65 11.10 12.21 2.95
N LYS A 66 11.13 13.04 3.99
CA LYS A 66 10.18 12.98 5.11
C LYS A 66 8.74 13.23 4.62
N VAL A 67 8.56 14.18 3.70
CA VAL A 67 7.25 14.44 3.09
C VAL A 67 6.77 13.22 2.31
N GLY A 68 7.60 12.67 1.42
CA GLY A 68 7.23 11.49 0.62
C GLY A 68 6.86 10.27 1.48
N LEU A 69 7.62 10.00 2.54
CA LEU A 69 7.31 8.92 3.48
C LEU A 69 6.06 9.18 4.32
N PHE A 70 5.75 10.44 4.63
CA PHE A 70 4.52 10.81 5.34
C PHE A 70 3.29 10.58 4.45
N ASP A 71 3.37 10.97 3.17
CA ASP A 71 2.31 10.77 2.19
C ASP A 71 2.05 9.27 1.96
N LEU A 72 3.12 8.48 1.80
CA LEU A 72 3.01 7.01 1.69
C LEU A 72 2.40 6.37 2.93
N LYS A 73 2.77 6.84 4.13
CA LYS A 73 2.18 6.35 5.39
C LYS A 73 0.68 6.64 5.45
N THR A 74 0.27 7.83 5.01
CA THR A 74 -1.15 8.22 4.94
C THR A 74 -1.89 7.35 3.94
N ASN A 75 -1.37 7.22 2.72
CA ASN A 75 -1.95 6.37 1.67
C ASN A 75 -2.07 4.89 2.14
N CYS A 76 -1.02 4.34 2.74
CA CYS A 76 -1.03 2.97 3.25
C CYS A 76 -2.14 2.75 4.31
N ARG A 77 -2.33 3.70 5.22
CA ARG A 77 -3.41 3.63 6.22
C ARG A 77 -4.78 3.66 5.54
N ASP A 78 -4.97 4.60 4.62
CA ASP A 78 -6.24 4.77 3.93
C ASP A 78 -6.58 3.53 3.09
N LEU A 79 -5.59 2.91 2.45
CA LEU A 79 -5.76 1.62 1.75
C LEU A 79 -6.08 0.46 2.68
N LEU A 80 -5.42 0.36 3.85
CA LEU A 80 -5.76 -0.67 4.85
C LEU A 80 -7.23 -0.57 5.27
N GLU A 81 -7.73 0.65 5.48
CA GLU A 81 -9.14 0.87 5.82
C GLU A 81 -10.08 0.50 4.67
N LYS A 82 -9.75 0.90 3.43
CA LYS A 82 -10.54 0.56 2.23
C LYS A 82 -10.60 -0.94 2.00
N VAL A 83 -9.44 -1.62 1.99
CA VAL A 83 -9.33 -3.08 1.83
C VAL A 83 -10.08 -3.81 2.94
N GLY A 84 -9.98 -3.34 4.19
CA GLY A 84 -10.72 -3.92 5.31
C GLY A 84 -12.24 -3.81 5.18
N ARG A 85 -12.75 -2.67 4.71
CA ARG A 85 -14.18 -2.49 4.42
C ARG A 85 -14.63 -3.39 3.26
N HIS A 86 -13.89 -3.38 2.16
CA HIS A 86 -14.21 -4.19 0.98
C HIS A 86 -14.21 -5.69 1.28
N ARG A 87 -13.26 -6.18 2.07
CA ARG A 87 -13.25 -7.56 2.57
C ARG A 87 -14.52 -7.90 3.36
N THR A 88 -15.02 -6.97 4.17
CA THR A 88 -16.27 -7.15 4.91
C THR A 88 -17.46 -7.29 3.95
N HIS A 89 -17.52 -6.46 2.90
CA HIS A 89 -18.53 -6.58 1.84
C HIS A 89 -18.44 -7.92 1.10
N LEU A 90 -17.23 -8.39 0.78
CA LEU A 90 -17.03 -9.71 0.16
C LEU A 90 -17.51 -10.85 1.05
N GLY A 91 -17.24 -10.80 2.36
CA GLY A 91 -17.76 -11.77 3.32
C GLY A 91 -19.28 -11.81 3.35
N GLN A 92 -19.93 -10.64 3.32
CA GLN A 92 -21.40 -10.53 3.25
C GLN A 92 -21.96 -11.11 1.94
N MET A 93 -21.28 -10.92 0.80
CA MET A 93 -21.72 -11.51 -0.49
C MET A 93 -21.66 -13.03 -0.52
N VAL A 94 -20.71 -13.63 0.22
CA VAL A 94 -20.62 -15.10 0.37
C VAL A 94 -21.79 -15.64 1.21
N GLU A 95 -22.23 -14.88 2.22
CA GLU A 95 -23.31 -15.27 3.13
C GLU A 95 -24.72 -15.00 2.54
N ASP A 96 -24.93 -13.83 1.93
CA ASP A 96 -26.22 -13.38 1.39
C ASP A 96 -26.03 -12.69 0.03
N TYR A 97 -26.04 -13.50 -1.03
CA TYR A 97 -25.77 -13.04 -2.38
C TYR A 97 -26.88 -12.12 -2.94
N ASN A 98 -26.49 -10.93 -3.39
CA ASN A 98 -27.35 -9.99 -4.13
C ASN A 98 -26.69 -9.53 -5.45
N LYS A 99 -27.44 -9.63 -6.56
CA LYS A 99 -26.94 -9.30 -7.91
C LYS A 99 -26.65 -7.83 -8.16
N ALA A 100 -27.38 -6.92 -7.54
CA ALA A 100 -27.12 -5.48 -7.68
C ALA A 100 -25.80 -5.11 -6.97
N ASP A 101 -25.62 -5.63 -5.76
CA ASP A 101 -24.44 -5.39 -4.93
C ASP A 101 -23.18 -6.02 -5.55
N ALA A 102 -23.32 -7.19 -6.16
CA ALA A 102 -22.24 -7.88 -6.87
C ALA A 102 -21.57 -7.02 -7.96
N SER A 103 -22.33 -6.20 -8.69
CA SER A 103 -21.73 -5.31 -9.70
C SER A 103 -20.91 -4.19 -9.06
N ILE A 104 -21.41 -3.62 -7.97
CA ILE A 104 -20.75 -2.53 -7.25
C ILE A 104 -19.45 -3.04 -6.62
N ILE A 105 -19.50 -4.21 -5.99
CA ILE A 105 -18.36 -4.82 -5.31
C ILE A 105 -17.26 -5.19 -6.32
N ARG A 106 -17.60 -5.66 -7.53
CA ARG A 106 -16.58 -5.88 -8.58
C ARG A 106 -15.87 -4.59 -8.97
N THR A 107 -16.61 -3.51 -9.22
CA THR A 107 -15.99 -2.22 -9.55
C THR A 107 -15.16 -1.66 -8.40
N GLU A 108 -15.61 -1.83 -7.15
CA GLU A 108 -14.80 -1.49 -5.97
C GLU A 108 -13.50 -2.31 -5.94
N HIS A 109 -13.57 -3.60 -6.24
CA HIS A 109 -12.40 -4.49 -6.25
C HIS A 109 -11.37 -4.09 -7.31
N GLU A 110 -11.81 -3.86 -8.55
CA GLU A 110 -10.95 -3.42 -9.66
C GLU A 110 -10.24 -2.11 -9.31
N HIS A 111 -10.97 -1.15 -8.72
CA HIS A 111 -10.37 0.11 -8.29
C HIS A 111 -9.32 -0.11 -7.18
N LEU A 112 -9.61 -0.96 -6.20
CA LEU A 112 -8.65 -1.27 -5.13
C LEU A 112 -7.40 -1.97 -5.65
N GLU A 113 -7.53 -2.85 -6.65
CA GLU A 113 -6.39 -3.49 -7.30
C GLU A 113 -5.45 -2.45 -7.90
N GLU A 114 -6.00 -1.48 -8.64
CA GLU A 114 -5.22 -0.36 -9.19
C GLU A 114 -4.58 0.49 -8.10
N GLU A 115 -5.33 0.85 -7.05
CA GLU A 115 -4.79 1.66 -5.95
C GLU A 115 -3.66 0.94 -5.20
N VAL A 116 -3.80 -0.36 -4.92
CA VAL A 116 -2.76 -1.18 -4.27
C VAL A 116 -1.52 -1.29 -5.17
N ALA A 117 -1.70 -1.58 -6.47
CA ALA A 117 -0.58 -1.69 -7.41
C ALA A 117 0.20 -0.36 -7.53
N ASN A 118 -0.52 0.76 -7.60
CA ASN A 118 0.07 2.09 -7.61
C ASN A 118 0.82 2.39 -6.31
N PHE A 119 0.22 2.08 -5.15
CA PHE A 119 0.89 2.24 -3.85
C PHE A 119 2.18 1.43 -3.77
N VAL A 120 2.17 0.16 -4.17
CA VAL A 120 3.37 -0.71 -4.15
C VAL A 120 4.47 -0.13 -5.03
N THR A 121 4.12 0.43 -6.19
CA THR A 121 5.07 1.06 -7.11
C THR A 121 5.70 2.31 -6.47
N LEU A 122 4.87 3.20 -5.91
CA LEU A 122 5.33 4.40 -5.22
C LEU A 122 6.19 4.08 -4.00
N PHE A 123 5.76 3.11 -3.19
CA PHE A 123 6.51 2.63 -2.04
C PHE A 123 7.91 2.12 -2.43
N ARG A 124 8.00 1.28 -3.47
CA ARG A 124 9.29 0.76 -3.96
C ARG A 124 10.21 1.85 -4.47
N SER A 125 9.66 2.86 -5.16
CA SER A 125 10.44 4.00 -5.65
C SER A 125 10.99 4.82 -4.49
N ASN A 126 10.12 5.20 -3.55
CA ASN A 126 10.52 6.00 -2.39
C ASN A 126 11.50 5.25 -1.50
N ARG A 127 11.33 3.95 -1.26
CA ARG A 127 12.28 3.14 -0.51
C ARG A 127 13.68 3.18 -1.14
N LYS A 128 13.80 3.07 -2.47
CA LYS A 128 15.10 3.19 -3.17
C LYS A 128 15.73 4.56 -2.99
N GLU A 129 14.90 5.61 -3.08
CA GLU A 129 15.33 7.00 -2.89
C GLU A 129 15.85 7.24 -1.47
N VAL A 130 15.14 6.74 -0.45
CA VAL A 130 15.59 6.80 0.95
C VAL A 130 16.97 6.18 1.09
N PHE A 131 17.19 4.96 0.58
CA PHE A 131 18.50 4.32 0.65
C PHE A 131 19.59 5.15 -0.05
N ALA A 132 19.36 5.55 -1.30
CA ALA A 132 20.34 6.29 -2.08
C ALA A 132 20.75 7.62 -1.43
N ILE A 133 19.78 8.38 -0.91
CA ILE A 133 20.05 9.66 -0.25
C ILE A 133 20.72 9.43 1.10
N THR A 134 20.31 8.42 1.89
CA THR A 134 20.99 8.11 3.15
C THR A 134 22.45 7.70 2.93
N GLU A 135 22.75 6.89 1.90
CA GLU A 135 24.12 6.55 1.52
C GLU A 135 24.92 7.79 1.13
N PHE A 136 24.38 8.64 0.25
CA PHE A 136 25.01 9.89 -0.16
C PHE A 136 25.33 10.82 1.02
N ILE A 137 24.39 10.96 1.96
CA ILE A 137 24.58 11.81 3.14
C ILE A 137 25.70 11.24 4.01
N ILE A 138 25.71 9.93 4.29
CA ILE A 138 26.77 9.28 5.07
C ILE A 138 28.15 9.55 4.45
N ASP A 139 28.28 9.36 3.14
CA ASP A 139 29.55 9.55 2.43
C ASP A 139 29.98 11.03 2.45
N SER A 140 29.05 11.94 2.21
CA SER A 140 29.33 13.37 2.12
C SER A 140 29.65 14.02 3.48
N GLU A 141 29.00 13.58 4.57
CA GLU A 141 29.25 14.06 5.93
C GLU A 141 30.52 13.40 6.51
N SER A 142 30.76 12.11 6.23
CA SER A 142 32.03 11.44 6.59
C SER A 142 33.23 12.15 5.95
N LEU A 143 33.13 12.51 4.68
CA LEU A 143 34.20 13.25 3.98
C LEU A 143 34.45 14.62 4.62
N ALA A 144 33.40 15.35 5.03
CA ALA A 144 33.55 16.64 5.69
C ALA A 144 34.32 16.52 7.01
N SER A 145 33.97 15.54 7.86
CA SER A 145 34.67 15.29 9.13
C SER A 145 36.15 14.93 9.00
N LEU A 146 36.56 14.39 7.84
CA LEU A 146 37.96 14.08 7.53
C LEU A 146 38.72 15.28 6.97
N MET A 147 38.03 16.28 6.42
CA MET A 147 38.63 17.50 5.89
C MET A 147 38.82 18.60 6.93
N ASP A 148 38.14 18.50 8.08
CA ASP A 148 38.26 19.40 9.23
C ASP A 148 39.32 18.95 10.27
N GLN A 149 40.11 17.91 9.97
CA GLN A 149 41.26 17.44 10.76
C GLN A 149 42.60 17.86 10.14
#